data_AF-A0A955UX88-F1
#
_entry.id   AF-A0A955UX88-F1
#
_cell.length_a   1.000
_cell.length_b   1.000
_cell.length_c   1.000
_cell.angle_alpha   90.00
_cell.angle_beta   90.00
_cell.angle_gamma   90.00
#
_symmetry.space_group_name_H-M   'P 1'
#
loop_
_entity.id
_entity.type
_entity.pdbx_description
1 polymer ?
#
loop_
_entity_poly.entity_id
_entity_poly.type
_entity_poly.pdbx_seq_one_letter_code
_entity_poly.pdbx_strand_id
1 'polypeptide(L)'
;RARTLPRTLAEYARAPYAPGPFYARAARFLRDAALEGNLYNRYTLGGYLGYWLAPRMKTFVDGRTEHYPPDVLDDYFHIARQLEVRDGESALAALDRRGVDVYVGVGLPVEGEAYYTTPHLDGAPGWVLVSRSVDHSVFVRRNARNRANLARVADYYRARGVPFDAERGFDPLAAAARRPAWAIEEGVVPPDYPALVADRIGTDPVARARARDRLALLAYLLGDYAQTVALDRETLAELPGEVAPRERLVRALLLTGAVGEARLQADELLRRTRGEPPTGRVFRMIQAHEQLALDPRATVPPAAAVHATPFLSRAAMAAFFAAGAPRMGAVPGAPALAALDGTGDGGAATGAD
;
A
#
# COMPACT_ATOMS: atom_id res chain seq x y z
N ARG A 1 19.39 7.50 -7.82
CA ARG A 1 20.79 7.38 -7.34
C ARG A 1 20.89 6.09 -6.55
N ALA A 2 21.81 5.18 -6.90
CA ALA A 2 22.13 4.06 -6.02
C ALA A 2 22.56 4.66 -4.67
N ARG A 3 21.95 4.23 -3.55
CA ARG A 3 22.40 4.66 -2.23
C ARG A 3 23.81 4.12 -2.04
N THR A 4 24.81 5.00 -2.10
CA THR A 4 26.14 4.68 -1.61
C THR A 4 26.02 4.39 -0.13
N LEU A 5 26.39 3.17 0.29
CA LEU A 5 26.50 2.84 1.70
C LEU A 5 27.47 3.82 2.36
N PRO A 6 27.21 4.26 3.61
CA PRO A 6 28.18 5.04 4.38
C PRO A 6 29.53 4.31 4.39
N ARG A 7 30.61 5.02 4.07
CA ARG A 7 31.97 4.46 4.01
C ARG A 7 32.71 4.56 5.34
N THR A 8 32.17 5.37 6.26
CA THR A 8 32.75 5.60 7.59
C THR A 8 31.68 5.49 8.67
N LEU A 9 32.09 5.22 9.91
CA LEU A 9 31.20 5.24 11.08
C LEU A 9 30.57 6.62 11.29
N ALA A 10 31.31 7.69 11.02
CA ALA A 10 30.81 9.05 11.17
C ALA A 10 29.75 9.40 10.12
N GLU A 11 29.86 8.85 8.91
CA GLU A 11 28.82 8.92 7.88
C GLU A 11 27.63 8.03 8.25
N TYR A 12 27.85 6.84 8.81
CA TYR A 12 26.78 5.96 9.24
C TYR A 12 25.94 6.59 10.35
N ALA A 13 26.59 7.16 11.37
CA ALA A 13 25.92 7.83 12.49
C ALA A 13 25.16 9.10 12.06
N ARG A 14 25.63 9.78 10.99
CA ARG A 14 24.97 10.97 10.41
C ARG A 14 23.97 10.65 9.31
N ALA A 15 24.00 9.44 8.76
CA ALA A 15 23.08 9.04 7.72
C ALA A 15 21.68 9.00 8.34
N PRO A 16 20.70 9.77 7.82
CA PRO A 16 19.35 9.70 8.33
C PRO A 16 18.87 8.26 8.12
N TYR A 17 18.50 7.59 9.22
CA TYR A 17 17.75 6.35 9.14
C TYR A 17 16.56 6.61 8.24
N ALA A 18 16.48 5.94 7.11
CA ALA A 18 15.36 6.10 6.20
C ALA A 18 14.25 5.16 6.68
N PRO A 19 13.17 5.64 7.33
CA PRO A 19 12.10 4.79 7.83
C PRO A 19 11.20 4.24 6.71
N GLY A 20 11.31 4.80 5.50
CA GLY A 20 10.49 4.47 4.33
C GLY A 20 10.33 2.97 4.01
N PRO A 21 11.39 2.13 4.00
CA PRO A 21 11.25 0.73 3.65
C PRO A 21 10.58 -0.12 4.74
N PHE A 22 10.34 0.44 5.93
CA PHE A 22 9.77 -0.28 7.07
C PHE A 22 8.28 0.01 7.30
N TYR A 23 7.66 0.87 6.48
CA TYR A 23 6.23 1.20 6.56
C TYR A 23 5.82 1.58 8.00
N ALA A 24 6.59 2.45 8.64
CA ALA A 24 6.44 2.80 10.06
C ALA A 24 5.03 3.26 10.45
N ARG A 25 4.26 3.83 9.50
CA ARG A 25 2.85 4.20 9.72
C ARG A 25 1.94 2.98 9.94
N ALA A 26 2.18 1.88 9.24
CA ALA A 26 1.48 0.62 9.47
C ALA A 26 1.76 0.10 10.89
N ALA A 27 3.04 0.06 11.29
CA ALA A 27 3.44 -0.34 12.64
C ALA A 27 2.84 0.56 13.72
N ARG A 28 2.88 1.89 13.53
CA ARG A 28 2.24 2.86 14.42
C ARG A 28 0.75 2.59 14.56
N PHE A 29 0.03 2.41 13.45
CA PHE A 29 -1.39 2.09 13.47
C PHE A 29 -1.68 0.81 14.26
N LEU A 30 -0.97 -0.29 13.97
CA LEU A 30 -1.13 -1.58 14.65
C LEU A 30 -0.96 -1.44 16.19
N ARG A 31 0.06 -0.69 16.62
CA ARG A 31 0.35 -0.42 18.03
C ARG A 31 -0.72 0.47 18.67
N ASP A 32 -1.05 1.60 18.04
CA ASP A 32 -1.93 2.62 18.60
C ASP A 32 -3.40 2.19 18.61
N ALA A 33 -3.82 1.39 17.63
CA ALA A 33 -5.10 0.69 17.63
C ALA A 33 -5.08 -0.58 18.51
N ALA A 34 -3.95 -0.88 19.16
CA ALA A 34 -3.83 -1.95 20.13
C ALA A 34 -4.24 -3.33 19.56
N LEU A 35 -3.90 -3.60 18.30
CA LEU A 35 -4.24 -4.86 17.64
C LEU A 35 -3.42 -6.04 18.19
N GLU A 36 -4.02 -7.22 18.15
CA GLU A 36 -3.45 -8.47 18.66
C GLU A 36 -3.63 -9.62 17.67
N GLY A 37 -2.81 -10.67 17.81
CA GLY A 37 -2.96 -11.93 17.09
C GLY A 37 -1.83 -12.25 16.11
N ASN A 38 -2.12 -13.14 15.16
CA ASN A 38 -1.15 -13.58 14.17
C ASN A 38 -1.12 -12.62 12.96
N LEU A 39 0.05 -12.10 12.66
CA LEU A 39 0.29 -11.07 11.65
C LEU A 39 0.96 -11.65 10.43
N TYR A 40 0.28 -11.66 9.28
CA TYR A 40 0.97 -11.80 8.00
C TYR A 40 1.65 -10.48 7.62
N ASN A 41 2.93 -10.57 7.27
CA ASN A 41 3.77 -9.45 6.88
C ASN A 41 4.75 -9.88 5.80
N ARG A 42 5.28 -8.92 5.03
CA ARG A 42 6.43 -9.17 4.17
C ARG A 42 7.63 -9.63 5.00
N TYR A 43 8.35 -10.64 4.52
CA TYR A 43 9.56 -11.22 5.10
C TYR A 43 10.53 -10.19 5.68
N THR A 44 10.87 -9.16 4.89
CA THR A 44 11.84 -8.12 5.29
C THR A 44 11.35 -7.23 6.43
N LEU A 45 10.06 -7.29 6.79
CA LEU A 45 9.46 -6.49 7.86
C LEU A 45 9.34 -7.26 9.18
N GLY A 46 9.50 -8.58 9.18
CA GLY A 46 9.19 -9.39 10.36
C GLY A 46 10.00 -9.00 11.60
N GLY A 47 11.30 -8.76 11.44
CA GLY A 47 12.14 -8.34 12.57
C GLY A 47 11.75 -6.97 13.13
N TYR A 48 11.44 -6.02 12.24
CA TYR A 48 11.00 -4.68 12.63
C TYR A 48 9.63 -4.70 13.33
N LEU A 49 8.66 -5.40 12.75
CA LEU A 49 7.31 -5.51 13.31
C LEU A 49 7.32 -6.30 14.62
N GLY A 50 8.11 -7.37 14.71
CA GLY A 50 8.29 -8.15 15.93
C GLY A 50 8.87 -7.32 17.06
N TYR A 51 9.88 -6.48 16.79
CA TYR A 51 10.46 -5.59 17.80
C TYR A 51 9.44 -4.59 18.38
N TRP A 52 8.59 -3.99 17.55
CA TRP A 52 7.65 -2.95 17.98
C TRP A 52 6.30 -3.46 18.50
N LEU A 53 5.87 -4.66 18.08
CA LEU A 53 4.49 -5.14 18.31
C LEU A 53 4.42 -6.36 19.24
N ALA A 54 5.55 -6.99 19.55
CA ALA A 54 5.58 -8.08 20.52
C ALA A 54 5.26 -7.59 21.95
N PRO A 55 4.64 -8.42 22.81
CA PRO A 55 4.18 -9.80 22.53
C PRO A 55 2.77 -9.87 21.91
N ARG A 56 2.11 -8.74 21.68
CA ARG A 56 0.69 -8.67 21.30
C ARG A 56 0.41 -9.16 19.88
N MET A 57 1.34 -8.91 18.96
CA MET A 57 1.28 -9.43 17.60
C MET A 57 2.46 -10.36 17.30
N LYS A 58 2.16 -11.48 16.64
CA LYS A 58 3.16 -12.49 16.24
C LYS A 58 3.33 -12.45 14.72
N THR A 59 4.51 -12.06 14.26
CA THR A 59 4.83 -12.00 12.82
C THR A 59 4.89 -13.41 12.20
N PHE A 60 4.41 -13.53 10.97
CA PHE A 60 4.33 -14.80 10.25
C PHE A 60 5.72 -15.37 9.93
N VAL A 61 6.57 -14.54 9.32
CA VAL A 61 7.98 -14.82 9.06
C VAL A 61 8.80 -13.56 9.31
N ASP A 62 10.07 -13.74 9.68
CA ASP A 62 11.07 -12.69 9.74
C ASP A 62 12.36 -13.07 9.01
N GLY A 63 13.34 -12.16 9.02
CA GLY A 63 14.61 -12.28 8.30
C GLY A 63 15.51 -13.45 8.73
N ARG A 64 15.14 -14.22 9.75
CA ARG A 64 15.87 -15.38 10.28
C ARG A 64 15.19 -16.65 9.80
N THR A 65 15.57 -17.11 8.62
CA THR A 65 14.90 -18.25 7.95
C THR A 65 15.18 -19.60 8.61
N GLU A 66 16.23 -19.72 9.42
CA GLU A 66 16.77 -20.98 9.93
C GLU A 66 15.82 -21.69 10.92
N HIS A 67 14.81 -20.99 11.41
CA HIS A 67 13.91 -21.48 12.45
C HIS A 67 12.52 -21.87 11.94
N TYR A 68 12.23 -21.66 10.64
CA TYR A 68 10.93 -21.99 10.07
C TYR A 68 10.95 -23.36 9.40
N PRO A 69 9.95 -24.21 9.64
CA PRO A 69 9.70 -25.38 8.81
C PRO A 69 9.58 -24.98 7.32
N PRO A 70 10.13 -25.78 6.37
CA PRO A 70 10.11 -25.44 4.94
C PRO A 70 8.72 -25.10 4.39
N ASP A 71 7.69 -25.84 4.83
CA ASP A 71 6.30 -25.62 4.39
C ASP A 71 5.73 -24.25 4.80
N VAL A 72 6.28 -23.62 5.84
CA VAL A 72 5.89 -22.25 6.25
C VAL A 72 6.41 -21.23 5.24
N LEU A 73 7.66 -21.39 4.79
CA LEU A 73 8.28 -20.49 3.82
C LEU A 73 7.66 -20.67 2.43
N ASP A 74 7.36 -21.91 2.04
CA ASP A 74 6.66 -22.19 0.78
C ASP A 74 5.27 -21.55 0.78
N ASP A 75 4.46 -21.79 1.82
CA ASP A 75 3.16 -21.13 1.99
C ASP A 75 3.30 -19.60 1.92
N TYR A 76 4.31 -19.03 2.61
CA TYR A 76 4.57 -17.60 2.60
C TYR A 76 4.78 -17.05 1.18
N PHE A 77 5.64 -17.69 0.38
CA PHE A 77 5.96 -17.23 -0.97
C PHE A 77 4.77 -17.36 -1.93
N HIS A 78 3.97 -18.41 -1.80
CA HIS A 78 2.76 -18.58 -2.60
C HIS A 78 1.69 -17.53 -2.24
N ILE A 79 1.46 -17.28 -0.94
CA ILE A 79 0.55 -16.20 -0.50
C ILE A 79 1.04 -14.83 -0.99
N ALA A 80 2.35 -14.56 -0.90
CA ALA A 80 2.96 -13.30 -1.32
C ALA A 80 2.86 -13.04 -2.83
N ARG A 81 2.56 -14.07 -3.63
CA ARG A 81 2.39 -13.98 -5.08
C ARG A 81 0.95 -14.23 -5.54
N GLN A 82 0.01 -14.39 -4.60
CA GLN A 82 -1.39 -14.78 -4.87
C GLN A 82 -1.47 -16.04 -5.75
N LEU A 83 -0.60 -17.02 -5.48
CA LEU A 83 -0.61 -18.31 -6.15
C LEU A 83 -1.40 -19.33 -5.34
N GLU A 84 -1.80 -20.40 -6.02
CA GLU A 84 -2.26 -21.63 -5.38
C GLU A 84 -1.16 -22.16 -4.45
N VAL A 85 -1.49 -22.42 -3.19
CA VAL A 85 -0.52 -22.78 -2.14
C VAL A 85 -0.30 -24.29 -2.08
N ARG A 86 -1.39 -25.05 -2.25
CA ARG A 86 -1.44 -26.51 -2.35
C ARG A 86 -2.55 -26.85 -3.34
N ASP A 87 -2.62 -28.11 -3.79
CA ASP A 87 -3.65 -28.57 -4.72
C ASP A 87 -5.08 -28.11 -4.29
N GLY A 88 -5.65 -27.17 -5.04
CA GLY A 88 -6.96 -26.57 -4.80
C GLY A 88 -7.03 -25.53 -3.67
N GLU A 89 -5.92 -25.23 -2.99
CA GLU A 89 -5.86 -24.26 -1.88
C GLU A 89 -5.46 -22.86 -2.38
N SER A 90 -6.39 -21.91 -2.30
CA SER A 90 -6.09 -20.51 -2.57
C SER A 90 -5.21 -19.86 -1.50
N ALA A 91 -4.55 -18.75 -1.83
CA ALA A 91 -3.82 -17.92 -0.87
C ALA A 91 -4.71 -17.49 0.33
N LEU A 92 -6.00 -17.23 0.08
CA LEU A 92 -6.96 -16.87 1.12
C LEU A 92 -7.22 -18.04 2.09
N ALA A 93 -7.41 -19.25 1.56
CA ALA A 93 -7.58 -20.45 2.38
C ALA A 93 -6.32 -20.76 3.20
N ALA A 94 -5.13 -20.56 2.62
CA ALA A 94 -3.88 -20.73 3.35
C ALA A 94 -3.71 -19.73 4.50
N LEU A 95 -4.12 -18.46 4.33
CA LEU A 95 -4.17 -17.48 5.43
C LEU A 95 -5.08 -17.94 6.56
N ASP A 96 -6.25 -18.51 6.24
CA ASP A 96 -7.18 -19.06 7.23
C ASP A 96 -6.59 -20.29 7.94
N ARG A 97 -6.00 -21.24 7.19
CA ARG A 97 -5.35 -22.44 7.75
C ARG A 97 -4.19 -22.10 8.69
N ARG A 98 -3.39 -21.10 8.33
CA ARG A 98 -2.29 -20.59 9.17
C ARG A 98 -2.79 -19.70 10.31
N GLY A 99 -4.10 -19.45 10.40
CA GLY A 99 -4.72 -18.73 11.49
C GLY A 99 -4.34 -17.26 11.52
N VAL A 100 -4.10 -16.61 10.37
CA VAL A 100 -3.75 -15.20 10.28
C VAL A 100 -4.93 -14.31 10.70
N ASP A 101 -4.70 -13.39 11.62
CA ASP A 101 -5.68 -12.44 12.14
C ASP A 101 -5.61 -11.10 11.43
N VAL A 102 -4.38 -10.65 11.21
CA VAL A 102 -4.06 -9.34 10.65
C VAL A 102 -3.13 -9.53 9.47
N TYR A 103 -3.39 -8.83 8.37
CA TYR A 103 -2.56 -8.85 7.17
C TYR A 103 -2.03 -7.45 6.89
N VAL A 104 -0.72 -7.32 6.71
CA VAL A 104 -0.07 -6.09 6.26
C VAL A 104 0.42 -6.26 4.82
N GLY A 105 -0.28 -5.58 3.90
CA GLY A 105 0.11 -5.47 2.50
C GLY A 105 1.01 -4.25 2.31
N VAL A 106 2.00 -4.36 1.43
CA VAL A 106 2.98 -3.30 1.20
C VAL A 106 3.41 -3.16 -0.25
N GLY A 107 3.95 -2.00 -0.58
CA GLY A 107 4.54 -1.70 -1.87
C GLY A 107 3.63 -0.89 -2.79
N LEU A 108 4.15 -0.60 -3.97
CA LEU A 108 3.50 0.16 -5.03
C LEU A 108 3.61 -0.61 -6.35
N PRO A 109 2.73 -0.37 -7.34
CA PRO A 109 2.74 -1.06 -8.63
C PRO A 109 3.84 -0.53 -9.57
N VAL A 110 5.09 -0.47 -9.08
CA VAL A 110 6.23 0.13 -9.76
C VAL A 110 7.03 -0.93 -10.52
N GLU A 111 7.43 -0.63 -11.75
CA GLU A 111 8.24 -1.52 -12.58
C GLU A 111 9.56 -1.91 -11.91
N GLY A 112 9.85 -3.21 -11.92
CA GLY A 112 11.06 -3.79 -11.32
C GLY A 112 11.02 -3.89 -9.80
N GLU A 113 9.90 -3.52 -9.14
CA GLU A 113 9.68 -3.86 -7.74
C GLU A 113 9.00 -5.23 -7.62
N ALA A 114 9.60 -6.11 -6.82
CA ALA A 114 9.21 -7.52 -6.78
C ALA A 114 7.93 -7.81 -5.98
N TYR A 115 7.43 -6.85 -5.18
CA TYR A 115 6.34 -7.09 -4.24
C TYR A 115 5.41 -5.88 -4.17
N TYR A 116 4.18 -6.07 -4.68
CA TYR A 116 3.06 -5.14 -4.54
C TYR A 116 1.89 -5.89 -3.91
N THR A 117 1.94 -6.04 -2.59
CA THR A 117 0.96 -6.84 -1.83
C THR A 117 -0.14 -6.00 -1.18
N THR A 118 -0.06 -4.68 -1.30
CA THR A 118 -1.03 -3.71 -0.80
C THR A 118 -2.48 -4.03 -1.20
N PRO A 119 -2.81 -4.41 -2.45
CA PRO A 119 -4.21 -4.63 -2.84
C PRO A 119 -4.67 -6.09 -2.70
N HIS A 120 -3.84 -7.01 -2.19
CA HIS A 120 -4.12 -8.46 -2.25
C HIS A 120 -5.46 -8.88 -1.64
N LEU A 121 -5.92 -8.16 -0.60
CA LEU A 121 -7.17 -8.46 0.08
C LEU A 121 -8.27 -7.42 -0.19
N ASP A 122 -8.09 -6.54 -1.19
CA ASP A 122 -9.13 -5.60 -1.61
C ASP A 122 -10.37 -6.40 -2.07
N GLY A 123 -11.49 -6.22 -1.37
CA GLY A 123 -12.74 -6.95 -1.62
C GLY A 123 -12.74 -8.44 -1.23
N ALA A 124 -11.68 -8.96 -0.63
CA ALA A 124 -11.59 -10.38 -0.28
C ALA A 124 -12.65 -10.78 0.78
N PRO A 125 -13.42 -11.86 0.56
CA PRO A 125 -14.45 -12.28 1.51
C PRO A 125 -13.89 -12.53 2.92
N GLY A 126 -14.56 -11.94 3.91
CA GLY A 126 -14.20 -12.10 5.32
C GLY A 126 -12.98 -11.29 5.77
N TRP A 127 -12.44 -10.38 4.96
CA TRP A 127 -11.40 -9.44 5.39
C TRP A 127 -11.94 -8.01 5.37
N VAL A 128 -11.58 -7.24 6.40
CA VAL A 128 -12.00 -5.85 6.58
C VAL A 128 -10.76 -4.97 6.50
N LEU A 129 -10.73 -4.03 5.57
CA LEU A 129 -9.68 -3.01 5.49
C LEU A 129 -9.80 -2.12 6.74
N VAL A 130 -8.74 -2.03 7.55
CA VAL A 130 -8.73 -1.25 8.79
C VAL A 130 -7.76 -0.09 8.77
N SER A 131 -6.83 -0.05 7.81
CA SER A 131 -5.96 1.11 7.56
C SER A 131 -5.40 1.04 6.14
N ARG A 132 -5.22 2.19 5.50
CA ARG A 132 -4.67 2.31 4.14
C ARG A 132 -3.86 3.59 4.01
N SER A 133 -2.72 3.44 3.34
CA SER A 133 -1.89 4.51 2.78
C SER A 133 -1.65 4.20 1.31
N VAL A 134 -0.98 5.09 0.59
CA VAL A 134 -0.57 4.84 -0.79
C VAL A 134 0.33 3.61 -0.94
N ASP A 135 1.11 3.26 0.09
CA ASP A 135 2.19 2.28 0.06
C ASP A 135 1.99 1.06 0.96
N HIS A 136 0.91 1.02 1.74
CA HIS A 136 0.56 -0.11 2.59
C HIS A 136 -0.94 -0.20 2.88
N SER A 137 -1.36 -1.38 3.30
CA SER A 137 -2.71 -1.67 3.76
C SER A 137 -2.66 -2.58 4.98
N VAL A 138 -3.67 -2.47 5.84
CA VAL A 138 -3.87 -3.37 6.98
C VAL A 138 -5.28 -3.91 6.91
N PHE A 139 -5.41 -5.23 6.94
CA PHE A 139 -6.70 -5.93 7.00
C PHE A 139 -6.82 -6.75 8.27
N VAL A 140 -8.03 -6.89 8.78
CA VAL A 140 -8.38 -7.78 9.88
C VAL A 140 -9.37 -8.84 9.37
N ARG A 141 -9.12 -10.10 9.72
CA ARG A 141 -10.03 -11.20 9.38
C ARG A 141 -11.31 -11.07 10.20
N ARG A 142 -12.47 -10.91 9.56
CA ARG A 142 -13.79 -10.82 10.19
C ARG A 142 -14.29 -12.20 10.61
N ASN A 143 -14.11 -12.51 11.88
CA ASN A 143 -14.59 -13.72 12.52
C ASN A 143 -14.76 -13.49 14.04
N ALA A 144 -15.22 -14.50 14.77
CA ALA A 144 -15.50 -14.38 16.21
C ALA A 144 -14.28 -13.95 17.04
N ARG A 145 -13.08 -14.48 16.72
CA ARG A 145 -11.83 -14.16 17.44
C ARG A 145 -11.38 -12.72 17.27
N ASN A 146 -11.68 -12.09 16.13
CA ASN A 146 -11.25 -10.73 15.82
C ASN A 146 -12.30 -9.64 16.06
N ARG A 147 -13.45 -9.97 16.65
CA ARG A 147 -14.43 -8.94 17.06
C ARG A 147 -13.82 -7.88 17.98
N ALA A 148 -12.95 -8.29 18.90
CA ALA A 148 -12.25 -7.37 19.80
C ALA A 148 -11.30 -6.44 19.04
N ASN A 149 -10.55 -6.97 18.06
CA ASN A 149 -9.68 -6.16 17.20
C ASN A 149 -10.47 -5.11 16.41
N LEU A 150 -11.59 -5.49 15.80
CA LEU A 150 -12.45 -4.54 15.07
C LEU A 150 -13.05 -3.46 15.99
N ALA A 151 -13.42 -3.82 17.23
CA ALA A 151 -13.88 -2.85 18.22
C ALA A 151 -12.77 -1.85 18.59
N ARG A 152 -11.53 -2.31 18.81
CA ARG A 152 -10.39 -1.42 19.09
C ARG A 152 -10.08 -0.47 17.93
N VAL A 153 -10.21 -0.93 16.68
CA VAL A 153 -10.08 -0.08 15.49
C VAL A 153 -11.18 0.99 15.46
N ALA A 154 -12.43 0.60 15.73
CA ALA A 154 -13.53 1.56 15.81
C ALA A 154 -13.29 2.61 16.90
N ASP A 155 -12.79 2.22 18.07
CA ASP A 155 -12.45 3.14 19.15
C ASP A 155 -11.29 4.07 18.77
N TYR A 156 -10.24 3.53 18.13
CA TYR A 156 -9.10 4.30 17.61
C TYR A 156 -9.54 5.42 16.67
N TYR A 157 -10.44 5.12 15.72
CA TYR A 157 -10.95 6.09 14.76
C TYR A 157 -11.97 7.05 15.37
N ARG A 158 -12.84 6.57 16.27
CA ARG A 158 -13.79 7.43 17.00
C ARG A 158 -13.08 8.51 17.80
N ALA A 159 -12.01 8.15 18.52
CA ALA A 159 -11.19 9.10 19.26
C ALA A 159 -10.54 10.19 18.37
N ARG A 160 -10.37 9.92 17.09
CA ARG A 160 -9.79 10.85 16.10
C ARG A 160 -10.85 11.56 15.25
N GLY A 161 -12.13 11.25 15.44
CA GLY A 161 -13.22 11.80 14.63
C GLY A 161 -13.15 11.40 13.15
N VAL A 162 -12.60 10.22 12.87
CA VAL A 162 -12.46 9.64 11.53
C VAL A 162 -13.54 8.57 11.36
N PRO A 163 -14.23 8.50 10.20
CA PRO A 163 -15.26 7.50 9.98
C PRO A 163 -14.64 6.11 9.81
N PHE A 164 -15.24 5.11 10.46
CA PHE A 164 -14.90 3.70 10.30
C PHE A 164 -16.15 2.86 10.53
N ASP A 165 -16.34 1.86 9.68
CA ASP A 165 -17.42 0.88 9.77
C ASP A 165 -16.78 -0.50 9.99
N ALA A 166 -17.15 -1.20 11.06
CA ALA A 166 -16.52 -2.49 11.40
C ALA A 166 -16.90 -3.63 10.43
N GLU A 167 -17.97 -3.47 9.66
CA GLU A 167 -18.44 -4.44 8.67
C GLU A 167 -17.92 -4.12 7.27
N ARG A 168 -17.92 -2.84 6.88
CA ARG A 168 -17.47 -2.39 5.55
C ARG A 168 -15.98 -2.07 5.50
N GLY A 169 -15.41 -1.64 6.62
CA GLY A 169 -14.01 -1.23 6.76
C GLY A 169 -13.80 0.29 6.70
N PHE A 170 -12.52 0.63 6.60
CA PHE A 170 -12.00 1.99 6.47
C PHE A 170 -12.15 2.47 5.03
N ASP A 171 -12.79 3.63 4.85
CA ASP A 171 -12.85 4.35 3.57
C ASP A 171 -11.81 5.48 3.56
N PRO A 172 -10.68 5.32 2.84
CA PRO A 172 -9.56 6.26 2.91
C PRO A 172 -9.92 7.65 2.35
N LEU A 173 -10.71 7.70 1.27
CA LEU A 173 -11.07 8.95 0.62
C LEU A 173 -12.16 9.70 1.38
N ALA A 174 -13.15 9.00 1.95
CA ALA A 174 -14.11 9.62 2.85
C ALA A 174 -13.43 10.18 4.12
N ALA A 175 -12.44 9.45 4.66
CA ALA A 175 -11.64 9.93 5.77
C ALA A 175 -10.81 11.18 5.39
N ALA A 176 -10.18 11.19 4.21
CA ALA A 176 -9.43 12.35 3.71
C ALA A 176 -10.32 13.57 3.45
N ALA A 177 -11.52 13.37 2.92
CA ALA A 177 -12.49 14.45 2.72
C ALA A 177 -12.97 15.05 4.05
N ARG A 178 -13.21 14.21 5.06
CA ARG A 178 -13.72 14.66 6.37
C ARG A 178 -12.63 15.23 7.29
N ARG A 179 -11.41 14.68 7.22
CA ARG A 179 -10.28 15.01 8.10
C ARG A 179 -8.96 15.11 7.31
N PRO A 180 -8.81 16.09 6.40
CA PRO A 180 -7.67 16.16 5.49
C PRO A 180 -6.32 16.28 6.22
N ALA A 181 -6.23 17.10 7.27
CA ALA A 181 -5.00 17.26 8.04
C ALA A 181 -4.52 15.93 8.67
N TRP A 182 -5.46 15.15 9.23
CA TRP A 182 -5.16 13.82 9.77
C TRP A 182 -4.75 12.84 8.66
N ALA A 183 -5.44 12.86 7.53
CA ALA A 183 -5.15 11.98 6.41
C ALA A 183 -3.75 12.25 5.82
N ILE A 184 -3.31 13.51 5.81
CA ILE A 184 -1.94 13.90 5.42
C ILE A 184 -0.93 13.38 6.45
N GLU A 185 -1.19 13.57 7.75
CA GLU A 185 -0.31 13.11 8.84
C GLU A 185 -0.14 11.58 8.85
N GLU A 186 -1.22 10.84 8.62
CA GLU A 186 -1.23 9.38 8.50
C GLU A 186 -0.78 8.89 7.11
N GLY A 187 -0.45 9.79 6.18
CA GLY A 187 0.04 9.44 4.85
C GLY A 187 -0.99 8.77 3.94
N VAL A 188 -2.27 8.86 4.28
CA VAL A 188 -3.39 8.41 3.44
C VAL A 188 -3.39 9.18 2.12
N VAL A 189 -3.16 10.49 2.19
CA VAL A 189 -3.11 11.39 1.03
C VAL A 189 -1.87 12.28 1.08
N PRO A 190 -1.38 12.81 -0.05
CA PRO A 190 -0.22 13.69 -0.06
C PRO A 190 -0.54 15.08 0.53
N PRO A 191 0.48 15.86 0.95
CA PRO A 191 0.26 17.17 1.57
C PRO A 191 -0.49 18.19 0.72
N ASP A 192 -0.40 18.07 -0.61
CA ASP A 192 -1.07 18.93 -1.59
C ASP A 192 -2.49 18.44 -1.95
N TYR A 193 -3.02 17.42 -1.27
CA TYR A 193 -4.37 16.91 -1.50
C TYR A 193 -5.47 17.98 -1.50
N PRO A 194 -5.52 18.95 -0.55
CA PRO A 194 -6.52 20.02 -0.60
C PRO A 194 -6.47 20.86 -1.88
N ALA A 195 -5.27 21.13 -2.40
CA ALA A 195 -5.09 21.87 -3.64
C ALA A 195 -5.57 21.05 -4.84
N LEU A 196 -5.25 19.75 -4.88
CA LEU A 196 -5.75 18.84 -5.93
C LEU A 196 -7.29 18.80 -5.98
N VAL A 197 -7.95 18.76 -4.82
CA VAL A 197 -9.42 18.78 -4.75
C VAL A 197 -9.99 20.10 -5.27
N ALA A 198 -9.36 21.24 -4.95
CA ALA A 198 -9.78 22.55 -5.44
C ALA A 198 -9.57 22.68 -6.97
N ASP A 199 -8.40 22.29 -7.47
CA ASP A 199 -8.04 22.39 -8.89
C ASP A 199 -8.91 21.49 -9.77
N ARG A 200 -9.37 20.34 -9.26
CA ARG A 200 -10.30 19.43 -9.98
C ARG A 200 -11.58 20.14 -10.45
N ILE A 201 -12.05 21.15 -9.72
CA ILE A 201 -13.26 21.92 -10.08
C ILE A 201 -12.92 23.32 -10.59
N GLY A 202 -11.63 23.63 -10.79
CA GLY A 202 -11.15 24.91 -11.26
C GLY A 202 -11.47 25.21 -12.72
N THR A 203 -11.27 26.46 -13.11
CA THR A 203 -11.51 26.94 -14.47
C THR A 203 -10.32 26.76 -15.41
N ASP A 204 -9.09 26.65 -14.88
CA ASP A 204 -7.89 26.36 -15.68
C ASP A 204 -7.93 24.90 -16.17
N PRO A 205 -8.09 24.64 -17.48
CA PRO A 205 -8.19 23.28 -18.02
C PRO A 205 -6.95 22.44 -17.75
N VAL A 206 -5.75 23.04 -17.76
CA VAL A 206 -4.49 22.31 -17.59
C VAL A 206 -4.31 21.89 -16.14
N ALA A 207 -4.54 22.80 -15.18
CA ALA A 207 -4.52 22.48 -13.76
C ALA A 207 -5.58 21.42 -13.41
N ARG A 208 -6.80 21.59 -13.94
CA ARG A 208 -7.91 20.66 -13.72
C ARG A 208 -7.60 19.24 -14.22
N ALA A 209 -7.09 19.10 -15.44
CA ALA A 209 -6.74 17.79 -15.99
C ALA A 209 -5.62 17.11 -15.19
N ARG A 210 -4.59 17.86 -14.78
CA ARG A 210 -3.51 17.33 -13.92
C ARG A 210 -4.01 16.92 -12.54
N ALA A 211 -4.92 17.69 -11.96
CA ALA A 211 -5.52 17.38 -10.68
C ALA A 211 -6.36 16.09 -10.75
N ARG A 212 -7.17 15.93 -11.79
CA ARG A 212 -7.95 14.71 -12.05
C ARG A 212 -7.07 13.48 -12.23
N ASP A 213 -6.02 13.56 -13.05
CA ASP A 213 -5.09 12.45 -13.26
C ASP A 213 -4.41 12.02 -11.94
N ARG A 214 -3.95 12.97 -11.13
CA ARG A 214 -3.34 12.67 -9.82
C ARG A 214 -4.33 12.12 -8.81
N LEU A 215 -5.55 12.65 -8.76
CA LEU A 215 -6.60 12.12 -7.89
C LEU A 215 -7.03 10.72 -8.33
N ALA A 216 -7.06 10.41 -9.62
CA ALA A 216 -7.37 9.09 -10.14
C ALA A 216 -6.27 8.08 -9.75
N LEU A 217 -5.00 8.46 -9.88
CA LEU A 217 -3.90 7.63 -9.41
C LEU A 217 -3.95 7.41 -7.89
N LEU A 218 -4.24 8.47 -7.11
CA LEU A 218 -4.39 8.36 -5.66
C LEU A 218 -5.55 7.42 -5.29
N ALA A 219 -6.71 7.56 -5.92
CA ALA A 219 -7.87 6.69 -5.71
C ALA A 219 -7.52 5.22 -6.01
N TYR A 220 -6.81 4.97 -7.12
CA TYR A 220 -6.37 3.62 -7.48
C TYR A 220 -5.45 3.02 -6.41
N LEU A 221 -4.46 3.78 -5.94
CA LEU A 221 -3.53 3.32 -4.91
C LEU A 221 -4.23 3.06 -3.58
N LEU A 222 -5.29 3.80 -3.28
CA LEU A 222 -6.12 3.62 -2.08
C LEU A 222 -7.19 2.52 -2.22
N GLY A 223 -7.30 1.87 -3.39
CA GLY A 223 -8.24 0.78 -3.64
C GLY A 223 -9.65 1.24 -4.04
N ASP A 224 -9.87 2.54 -4.27
CA ASP A 224 -11.15 3.06 -4.77
C ASP A 224 -11.16 3.08 -6.30
N TYR A 225 -11.38 1.89 -6.86
CA TYR A 225 -11.40 1.69 -8.32
C TYR A 225 -12.61 2.34 -8.99
N ALA A 226 -13.73 2.48 -8.29
CA ALA A 226 -14.92 3.16 -8.83
C ALA A 226 -14.65 4.66 -9.02
N GLN A 227 -14.07 5.32 -8.01
CA GLN A 227 -13.67 6.72 -8.11
C GLN A 227 -12.56 6.91 -9.16
N THR A 228 -11.67 5.94 -9.31
CA THR A 228 -10.63 5.94 -10.36
C THR A 228 -11.28 5.95 -11.75
N VAL A 229 -12.22 5.02 -12.01
CA VAL A 229 -12.97 4.95 -13.27
C VAL A 229 -13.66 6.27 -13.58
N ALA A 230 -14.32 6.89 -12.59
CA ALA A 230 -14.99 8.18 -12.79
C ALA A 230 -14.02 9.29 -13.21
N LEU A 231 -12.91 9.46 -12.48
CA LEU A 231 -11.92 10.51 -12.74
C LEU A 231 -11.18 10.29 -14.07
N ASP A 232 -10.88 9.04 -14.43
CA ASP A 232 -10.20 8.73 -15.69
C ASP A 232 -11.12 8.95 -16.90
N ARG A 233 -12.41 8.64 -16.78
CA ARG A 233 -13.40 8.99 -17.82
C ARG A 233 -13.52 10.50 -18.00
N GLU A 234 -13.62 11.26 -16.91
CA GLU A 234 -13.62 12.73 -16.97
C GLU A 234 -12.36 13.27 -17.66
N THR A 235 -11.19 12.72 -17.32
CA THR A 235 -9.90 13.11 -17.91
C THR A 235 -9.85 12.80 -19.39
N LEU A 236 -10.29 11.60 -19.81
CA LEU A 236 -10.27 11.18 -21.21
C LEU A 236 -11.35 11.84 -22.07
N ALA A 237 -12.42 12.36 -21.47
CA ALA A 237 -13.40 13.18 -22.16
C ALA A 237 -12.79 14.53 -22.60
N GLU A 238 -11.91 15.11 -21.77
CA GLU A 238 -11.20 16.36 -22.09
C GLU A 238 -9.93 16.10 -22.91
N LEU A 239 -9.20 15.03 -22.60
CA LEU A 239 -7.90 14.69 -23.17
C LEU A 239 -7.90 13.24 -23.72
N PRO A 240 -8.60 12.97 -24.84
CA PRO A 240 -8.79 11.59 -25.33
C PRO A 240 -7.49 10.90 -25.78
N GLY A 241 -6.42 11.66 -25.99
CA GLY A 241 -5.11 11.16 -26.41
C GLY A 241 -4.23 10.61 -25.27
N GLU A 242 -4.58 10.84 -24.01
CA GLU A 242 -3.72 10.48 -22.88
C GLU A 242 -3.66 8.95 -22.67
N VAL A 243 -2.44 8.42 -22.63
CA VAL A 243 -2.16 6.98 -22.52
C VAL A 243 -2.29 6.50 -21.08
N ALA A 244 -1.73 7.23 -20.11
CA ALA A 244 -1.67 6.80 -18.72
C ALA A 244 -3.05 6.69 -18.03
N PRO A 245 -3.96 7.69 -18.15
CA PRO A 245 -5.33 7.55 -17.63
C PRO A 245 -6.09 6.41 -18.29
N ARG A 246 -5.86 6.13 -19.58
CA ARG A 246 -6.53 5.04 -20.29
C ARG A 246 -6.03 3.67 -19.84
N GLU A 247 -4.71 3.49 -19.66
CA GLU A 247 -4.17 2.25 -19.09
C GLU A 247 -4.71 2.00 -17.68
N ARG A 248 -4.73 3.04 -16.83
CA ARG A 248 -5.28 2.94 -15.48
C ARG A 248 -6.78 2.65 -15.47
N LEU A 249 -7.55 3.26 -16.38
CA LEU A 249 -8.98 3.00 -16.57
C LEU A 249 -9.23 1.53 -16.91
N VAL A 250 -8.48 0.93 -17.84
CA VAL A 250 -8.61 -0.49 -18.18
C VAL A 250 -8.45 -1.36 -16.93
N ARG A 251 -7.44 -1.08 -16.11
CA ARG A 251 -7.16 -1.83 -14.87
C ARG A 251 -8.29 -1.68 -13.85
N ALA A 252 -8.75 -0.44 -13.61
CA ALA A 252 -9.83 -0.17 -12.68
C ALA A 252 -11.17 -0.79 -13.14
N LEU A 253 -11.43 -0.83 -14.45
CA LEU A 253 -12.59 -1.51 -15.02
C LEU A 253 -12.54 -3.03 -14.81
N LEU A 254 -11.37 -3.67 -14.98
CA LEU A 254 -11.21 -5.10 -14.66
C LEU A 254 -11.48 -5.37 -13.17
N LEU A 255 -10.91 -4.54 -12.28
CA LEU A 255 -11.08 -4.67 -10.83
C LEU A 255 -12.51 -4.40 -10.34
N THR A 256 -13.33 -3.72 -11.13
CA THR A 256 -14.75 -3.48 -10.85
C THR A 256 -15.68 -4.43 -11.62
N GLY A 257 -15.12 -5.39 -12.37
CA GLY A 257 -15.89 -6.38 -13.13
C GLY A 257 -16.45 -5.89 -14.47
N ALA A 258 -16.14 -4.66 -14.89
CA ALA A 258 -16.57 -4.07 -16.16
C ALA A 258 -15.69 -4.52 -17.35
N VAL A 259 -15.51 -5.84 -17.51
CA VAL A 259 -14.55 -6.45 -18.46
C VAL A 259 -14.80 -6.04 -19.91
N GLY A 260 -16.07 -5.97 -20.34
CA GLY A 260 -16.42 -5.57 -21.70
C GLY A 260 -15.97 -4.16 -22.04
N GLU A 261 -16.15 -3.21 -21.11
CA GLU A 261 -15.66 -1.85 -21.28
C GLU A 261 -14.13 -1.77 -21.21
N ALA A 262 -13.51 -2.54 -20.31
CA ALA A 262 -12.04 -2.63 -20.22
C ALA A 262 -11.43 -3.02 -21.57
N ARG A 263 -12.04 -3.98 -22.29
CA ARG A 263 -11.62 -4.40 -23.63
C ARG A 263 -11.76 -3.28 -24.67
N LEU A 264 -12.88 -2.55 -24.67
CA LEU A 264 -13.06 -1.39 -25.57
C LEU A 264 -11.99 -0.32 -25.34
N GLN A 265 -11.65 -0.04 -24.07
CA GLN A 265 -10.62 0.93 -23.71
C GLN A 265 -9.21 0.44 -24.11
N ALA A 266 -8.93 -0.86 -24.00
CA ALA A 266 -7.67 -1.45 -24.43
C ALA A 266 -7.50 -1.47 -25.96
N ASP A 267 -8.56 -1.75 -26.70
CA ASP A 267 -8.55 -1.66 -28.18
C ASP A 267 -8.28 -0.23 -28.64
N GLU A 268 -8.88 0.76 -27.97
CA GLU A 268 -8.62 2.17 -28.24
C GLU A 268 -7.17 2.56 -27.91
N LEU A 269 -6.62 2.04 -26.81
CA LEU A 269 -5.21 2.22 -26.45
C LEU A 269 -4.30 1.67 -27.54
N LEU A 270 -4.58 0.47 -28.07
CA LEU A 270 -3.80 -0.16 -29.14
C LEU A 270 -3.80 0.67 -30.43
N ARG A 271 -4.97 1.19 -30.83
CA ARG A 271 -5.10 2.04 -32.02
C ARG A 271 -4.21 3.29 -31.92
N ARG A 272 -4.03 3.84 -30.71
CA ARG A 272 -3.30 5.09 -30.49
C ARG A 272 -1.79 4.93 -30.39
N THR A 273 -1.29 3.85 -29.82
CA THR A 273 0.14 3.68 -29.55
C THR A 273 0.93 2.97 -30.66
N ARG A 274 0.30 2.64 -31.80
CA ARG A 274 0.94 2.07 -33.01
C ARG A 274 2.00 0.97 -32.72
N GLY A 275 1.69 0.05 -31.81
CA GLY A 275 2.55 -1.11 -31.53
C GLY A 275 3.67 -0.88 -30.51
N GLU A 276 3.65 0.20 -29.73
CA GLU A 276 4.58 0.35 -28.62
C GLU A 276 4.41 -0.75 -27.53
N PRO A 277 5.51 -1.23 -26.94
CA PRO A 277 5.55 -2.35 -25.98
C PRO A 277 4.58 -2.30 -24.78
N PRO A 278 4.23 -1.14 -24.17
CA PRO A 278 3.28 -1.11 -23.04
C PRO A 278 1.92 -1.75 -23.34
N THR A 279 1.46 -1.73 -24.60
CA THR A 279 0.16 -2.34 -24.97
C THR A 279 0.13 -3.85 -24.77
N GLY A 280 1.21 -4.57 -25.07
CA GLY A 280 1.25 -6.02 -24.93
C GLY A 280 1.02 -6.50 -23.49
N ARG A 281 1.38 -5.69 -22.49
CA ARG A 281 1.13 -6.01 -21.07
C ARG A 281 -0.35 -5.92 -20.73
N VAL A 282 -1.02 -4.86 -21.19
CA VAL A 282 -2.46 -4.65 -20.93
C VAL A 282 -3.30 -5.78 -21.53
N PHE A 283 -3.00 -6.21 -22.76
CA PHE A 283 -3.71 -7.34 -23.39
C PHE A 283 -3.47 -8.66 -22.67
N ARG A 284 -2.22 -8.97 -22.31
CA ARG A 284 -1.92 -10.19 -21.53
C ARG A 284 -2.63 -10.20 -20.18
N MET A 285 -2.72 -9.03 -19.53
CA MET A 285 -3.45 -8.87 -18.28
C MET A 285 -4.96 -9.13 -18.47
N ILE A 286 -5.59 -8.58 -19.51
CA ILE A 286 -7.01 -8.85 -19.82
C ILE A 286 -7.23 -10.34 -20.09
N GLN A 287 -6.38 -10.96 -20.92
CA GLN A 287 -6.48 -12.39 -21.24
C GLN A 287 -6.34 -13.26 -19.99
N ALA A 288 -5.35 -12.99 -19.14
CA ALA A 288 -5.17 -13.71 -17.89
C ALA A 288 -6.37 -13.53 -16.94
N HIS A 289 -6.92 -12.32 -16.86
CA HIS A 289 -8.12 -12.04 -16.07
C HIS A 289 -9.34 -12.81 -16.59
N GLU A 290 -9.59 -12.79 -17.90
CA GLU A 290 -10.70 -13.53 -18.54
C GLU A 290 -10.54 -15.05 -18.34
N GLN A 291 -9.33 -15.59 -18.50
CA GLN A 291 -9.05 -17.01 -18.27
C GLN A 291 -9.35 -17.43 -16.84
N LEU A 292 -8.87 -16.66 -15.85
CA LEU A 292 -9.15 -16.93 -14.44
C LEU A 292 -10.64 -16.80 -14.10
N ALA A 293 -11.36 -15.89 -14.75
CA ALA A 293 -12.79 -15.69 -14.52
C ALA A 293 -13.66 -16.81 -15.10
N LEU A 294 -13.18 -17.48 -16.17
CA LEU A 294 -13.89 -18.56 -16.85
C LEU A 294 -13.56 -19.95 -16.29
N ASP A 295 -12.45 -20.10 -15.57
CA ASP A 295 -12.05 -21.37 -14.98
C ASP A 295 -12.73 -21.59 -13.62
N PRO A 296 -13.72 -22.51 -13.51
CA PRO A 296 -14.39 -22.79 -12.25
C PRO A 296 -13.48 -23.45 -11.20
N ARG A 297 -12.28 -23.89 -11.60
CA ARG A 297 -11.27 -24.47 -10.71
C ARG A 297 -10.21 -23.46 -10.28
N ALA A 298 -10.24 -22.23 -10.80
CA ALA A 298 -9.27 -21.22 -10.46
C ALA A 298 -9.33 -20.92 -8.96
N THR A 299 -8.21 -21.17 -8.28
CA THR A 299 -7.99 -20.84 -6.86
C THR A 299 -7.47 -19.41 -6.71
N VAL A 300 -6.98 -18.81 -7.80
CA VAL A 300 -6.45 -17.45 -7.88
C VAL A 300 -7.54 -16.51 -8.38
N PRO A 301 -7.83 -15.41 -7.66
CA PRO A 301 -8.85 -14.46 -8.11
C PRO A 301 -8.40 -13.73 -9.38
N PRO A 302 -9.30 -13.42 -10.33
CA PRO A 302 -8.97 -12.66 -11.55
C PRO A 302 -8.23 -11.34 -11.28
N ALA A 303 -8.54 -10.66 -10.18
CA ALA A 303 -7.88 -9.44 -9.73
C ALA A 303 -6.35 -9.62 -9.51
N ALA A 304 -5.89 -10.81 -9.15
CA ALA A 304 -4.46 -11.08 -8.95
C ALA A 304 -3.64 -10.84 -10.22
N ALA A 305 -4.19 -11.16 -11.40
CA ALA A 305 -3.53 -10.89 -12.68
C ALA A 305 -3.32 -9.39 -12.92
N VAL A 306 -4.27 -8.55 -12.48
CA VAL A 306 -4.17 -7.09 -12.58
C VAL A 306 -3.09 -6.56 -11.64
N HIS A 307 -3.08 -7.03 -10.39
CA HIS A 307 -2.12 -6.58 -9.38
C HIS A 307 -0.68 -7.06 -9.63
N ALA A 308 -0.51 -8.24 -10.25
CA ALA A 308 0.80 -8.78 -10.62
C ALA A 308 1.49 -7.99 -11.75
N THR A 309 0.76 -7.12 -12.45
CA THR A 309 1.28 -6.35 -13.57
C THR A 309 1.58 -4.91 -13.14
N PRO A 310 2.85 -4.53 -12.87
CA PRO A 310 3.19 -3.14 -12.56
C PRO A 310 2.87 -2.22 -13.74
N PHE A 311 2.59 -0.95 -13.44
CA PHE A 311 2.24 0.05 -14.46
C PHE A 311 2.82 1.44 -14.20
N LEU A 312 3.38 1.67 -13.02
CA LEU A 312 4.07 2.92 -12.72
C LEU A 312 5.55 2.77 -13.03
N SER A 313 6.09 3.69 -13.82
CA SER A 313 7.53 3.84 -13.90
C SER A 313 8.04 4.47 -12.58
N ARG A 314 9.32 4.23 -12.25
CA ARG A 314 9.96 4.91 -11.11
C ARG A 314 9.91 6.43 -11.24
N ALA A 315 9.96 6.95 -12.47
CA ALA A 315 9.86 8.38 -12.74
C ALA A 315 8.45 8.92 -12.45
N ALA A 316 7.40 8.20 -12.86
CA ALA A 316 6.02 8.56 -12.54
C ALA A 316 5.77 8.57 -11.03
N MET A 317 6.28 7.56 -10.32
CA MET A 317 6.15 7.50 -8.86
C MET A 317 6.92 8.62 -8.15
N ALA A 318 8.13 8.94 -8.63
CA ALA A 318 8.90 10.06 -8.10
C ALA A 318 8.18 11.40 -8.34
N ALA A 319 7.60 11.61 -9.52
CA ALA A 319 6.82 12.80 -9.84
C ALA A 319 5.58 12.94 -8.94
N PHE A 320 4.87 11.82 -8.68
CA PHE A 320 3.71 11.79 -7.79
C PHE A 320 4.04 12.30 -6.39
N PHE A 321 5.17 11.87 -5.82
CA PHE A 321 5.60 12.31 -4.48
C PHE A 321 6.26 13.69 -4.47
N ALA A 322 7.02 14.04 -5.52
CA ALA A 322 7.70 15.33 -5.60
C ALA A 322 6.73 16.51 -5.67
N ALA A 323 5.60 16.34 -6.35
CA ALA A 323 4.62 17.40 -6.52
C ALA A 323 3.92 17.81 -5.20
N GLY A 324 3.87 16.90 -4.22
CA GLY A 324 3.31 17.17 -2.89
C GLY A 324 4.34 17.54 -1.82
N ALA A 325 5.64 17.54 -2.15
CA ALA A 325 6.65 17.99 -1.20
C ALA A 325 6.47 19.50 -0.98
N PRO A 326 6.28 19.98 0.26
CA PRO A 326 6.29 21.41 0.51
C PRO A 326 7.59 21.96 -0.07
N ARG A 327 7.51 23.01 -0.90
CA ARG A 327 8.70 23.80 -1.26
C ARG A 327 9.26 24.27 0.07
N MET A 328 10.30 23.62 0.58
CA MET A 328 10.95 24.00 1.83
C MET A 328 11.59 25.37 1.61
N GLY A 329 10.80 26.44 1.69
CA GLY A 329 11.30 27.69 2.26
C GLY A 329 11.74 27.35 3.68
N ALA A 330 12.94 27.76 4.05
CA ALA A 330 13.56 27.44 5.32
C ALA A 330 12.55 27.58 6.47
N VAL A 331 12.25 26.48 7.16
CA VAL A 331 11.45 26.51 8.39
C VAL A 331 12.39 27.03 9.49
N PRO A 332 12.18 28.24 10.02
CA PRO A 332 12.99 28.73 11.12
C PRO A 332 12.58 27.97 12.39
N GLY A 333 13.53 27.31 13.05
CA GLY A 333 13.35 26.85 14.44
C GLY A 333 12.96 25.39 14.67
N ALA A 334 13.36 24.43 13.82
CA ALA A 334 13.34 23.02 14.24
C ALA A 334 14.36 22.83 15.38
N PRO A 335 13.95 22.35 16.58
CA PRO A 335 14.87 22.15 17.69
C PRO A 335 15.85 21.03 17.35
N ALA A 336 17.14 21.29 17.59
CA ALA A 336 18.17 20.28 17.50
C ALA A 336 17.84 19.15 18.49
N LEU A 337 17.76 17.91 18.00
CA LEU A 337 17.79 16.73 18.85
C LEU A 337 19.11 16.77 19.62
N ALA A 338 19.02 17.09 20.92
CA ALA A 338 20.15 17.06 21.82
C ALA A 338 20.78 15.67 21.78
N ALA A 339 22.06 15.63 21.41
CA ALA A 339 22.87 14.44 21.51
C ALA A 339 22.86 13.97 22.96
N LEU A 340 22.61 12.67 23.17
CA LEU A 340 22.89 12.01 24.43
C LEU A 340 24.42 11.95 24.57
N ASP A 341 25.00 12.95 25.23
CA ASP A 341 26.38 12.90 25.70
C ASP A 341 26.48 11.87 26.84
N GLY A 342 26.85 10.66 26.47
CA GLY A 342 27.31 9.63 27.40
C GLY A 342 28.77 9.89 27.80
N THR A 343 29.00 10.86 28.68
CA THR A 343 30.23 10.88 29.50
C THR A 343 29.93 10.10 30.77
N GLY A 344 30.11 8.78 30.68
CA GLY A 344 30.22 7.91 31.85
C GLY A 344 31.54 8.20 32.55
N ASP A 345 31.45 8.86 33.70
CA ASP A 345 32.56 9.13 34.60
C ASP A 345 32.94 7.84 35.32
N GLY A 346 34.08 7.26 34.93
CA GLY A 346 34.65 6.06 35.55
C GLY A 346 35.39 6.41 36.83
N GLY A 347 34.65 6.50 37.94
CA GLY A 347 35.22 6.62 39.28
C GLY A 347 35.87 5.32 39.74
N ALA A 348 37.20 5.26 39.70
CA ALA A 348 38.01 4.24 40.36
C ALA A 348 37.98 4.47 41.88
N ALA A 349 37.44 3.50 42.63
CA ALA A 349 37.59 3.43 44.08
C ALA A 349 38.70 2.44 44.42
N THR A 350 39.88 2.98 44.72
CA THR A 350 40.91 2.32 45.53
C THR A 350 40.46 2.33 46.99
N GLY A 351 40.36 1.17 47.61
CA GLY A 351 40.20 1.03 49.06
C GLY A 351 40.94 -0.21 49.52
N ALA A 352 42.07 0.02 50.18
CA ALA A 352 42.78 -0.96 50.99
C ALA A 352 42.19 -0.93 52.41
N ASP A 353 41.86 -2.10 52.93
CA ASP A 353 42.34 -2.65 54.22
C ASP A 353 41.94 -4.14 54.32
#